data_AF-A0A199V1P0-F1
#
_entry.id   AF-A0A199V1P0-F1
#
_cell.length_a   1.000
_cell.length_b   1.000
_cell.length_c   1.000
_cell.angle_alpha   90.00
_cell.angle_beta   90.00
_cell.angle_gamma   90.00
#
_symmetry.space_group_name_H-M   'P 1'
#
loop_
_entity.id
_entity.type
_entity.pdbx_description
1 polymer ?
#
loop_
_entity_poly.entity_id
_entity_poly.type
_entity_poly.pdbx_seq_one_letter_code
_entity_poly.pdbx_strand_id
1 'polypeptide(L)'
;MSPMQEPFADIPDDAIREALKIILDERNHPLLIHCKRGKHRTGCVVGCLRRLQKWCLTSVLDEYQRFAAAKARMCDQRFVESFDISSLKHLSASHLKRSSVA
;
A
#
# COMPACT_ATOMS: atom_id res chain seq x y z
N MET A 1 31.74 -7.46 12.65
CA MET A 1 30.46 -8.07 12.20
C MET A 1 29.63 -6.94 11.63
N SER A 2 29.67 -6.77 10.31
CA SER A 2 28.81 -5.81 9.60
C SER A 2 27.36 -6.31 9.66
N PRO A 3 26.37 -5.44 9.94
CA PRO A 3 24.98 -5.85 9.81
C PRO A 3 24.76 -6.15 8.33
N MET A 4 24.31 -7.37 8.05
CA MET A 4 23.90 -7.81 6.73
C MET A 4 22.69 -6.95 6.33
N GLN A 5 22.94 -5.78 5.71
CA GLN A 5 21.87 -5.02 5.06
C GLN A 5 21.39 -5.89 3.90
N GLU A 6 20.19 -6.47 4.04
CA GLU A 6 19.56 -7.14 2.92
C GLU A 6 19.39 -6.13 1.77
N PRO A 7 19.84 -6.43 0.55
CA PRO A 7 19.97 -5.44 -0.55
C PRO A 7 18.64 -5.09 -1.23
N PHE A 8 17.52 -5.20 -0.53
CA PHE A 8 16.21 -4.91 -1.09
C PHE A 8 15.78 -3.53 -0.65
N ALA A 9 16.12 -2.56 -1.51
CA ALA A 9 15.73 -1.16 -1.46
C ALA A 9 14.40 -0.96 -0.72
N ASP A 10 14.44 -0.11 0.31
CA ASP A 10 13.27 0.36 1.02
C ASP A 10 12.19 0.75 0.01
N ILE A 11 10.97 0.28 0.25
CA ILE A 11 9.81 0.69 -0.53
C ILE A 11 9.64 2.19 -0.29
N PRO A 12 9.78 3.06 -1.31
CA PRO A 12 9.67 4.49 -1.09
C PRO A 12 8.25 4.82 -0.65
N ASP A 13 8.11 5.55 0.45
CA ASP A 13 6.82 6.01 0.98
C ASP A 13 6.02 6.76 -0.11
N ASP A 14 6.68 7.65 -0.84
CA ASP A 14 6.10 8.42 -1.95
C ASP A 14 5.54 7.53 -3.07
N ALA A 15 6.25 6.46 -3.43
CA ALA A 15 5.77 5.53 -4.46
C ALA A 15 4.49 4.81 -4.04
N ILE A 16 4.35 4.47 -2.76
CA ILE A 16 3.10 3.89 -2.23
C ILE A 16 1.98 4.91 -2.23
N ARG A 17 2.26 6.18 -1.87
CA ARG A 17 1.26 7.26 -1.92
C ARG A 17 0.73 7.50 -3.34
N GLU A 18 1.62 7.59 -4.32
CA GLU A 18 1.22 7.77 -5.73
C GLU A 18 0.40 6.58 -6.23
N ALA A 19 0.81 5.35 -5.88
CA ALA A 19 0.02 4.17 -6.22
C ALA A 19 -1.39 4.24 -5.60
N LEU A 20 -1.50 4.63 -4.32
CA LEU A 20 -2.80 4.76 -3.64
C LEU A 20 -3.68 5.84 -4.27
N LYS A 21 -3.12 6.97 -4.73
CA LYS A 21 -3.88 7.99 -5.47
C LYS A 21 -4.53 7.42 -6.73
N ILE A 22 -3.79 6.63 -7.50
CA ILE A 22 -4.29 5.97 -8.72
C ILE A 22 -5.38 4.96 -8.36
N ILE A 23 -5.16 4.15 -7.31
CA ILE A 23 -6.10 3.11 -6.87
C ILE A 23 -7.42 3.70 -6.36
N LEU A 24 -7.37 4.84 -5.67
CA LEU A 24 -8.56 5.49 -5.10
C LEU A 24 -9.40 6.25 -6.13
N ASP A 25 -8.90 6.45 -7.35
CA ASP A 25 -9.66 7.07 -8.43
C ASP A 25 -10.48 6.02 -9.19
N GLU A 26 -11.80 6.07 -8.99
CA GLU A 26 -12.77 5.12 -9.57
C GLU A 26 -12.72 5.04 -11.10
N ARG A 27 -12.25 6.10 -11.77
CA ARG A 27 -12.11 6.14 -13.25
C ARG A 27 -11.07 5.17 -13.78
N ASN A 28 -10.14 4.73 -12.93
CA ASN A 28 -9.10 3.77 -13.29
C ASN A 28 -9.59 2.32 -13.18
N HIS A 29 -10.80 2.07 -12.68
CA HIS A 29 -11.29 0.70 -12.46
C HIS A 29 -11.99 0.14 -13.70
N PRO A 30 -11.80 -1.15 -14.03
CA PRO A 30 -11.02 -2.15 -13.29
C PRO A 30 -9.49 -2.03 -13.48
N LEU A 31 -8.71 -2.16 -12.39
CA LEU A 31 -7.24 -2.11 -12.41
C LEU A 31 -6.59 -3.34 -11.77
N LEU A 32 -5.37 -3.65 -12.22
CA LEU A 32 -4.54 -4.73 -11.68
C LEU A 32 -3.30 -4.18 -10.98
N ILE A 33 -3.13 -4.51 -9.69
CA ILE A 33 -1.91 -4.18 -8.93
C ILE A 33 -0.98 -5.40 -8.97
N HIS A 34 0.23 -5.23 -9.50
CA HIS A 34 1.22 -6.31 -9.47
C HIS A 34 2.65 -5.79 -9.28
N CYS A 35 3.54 -6.70 -8.88
CA CYS A 35 4.98 -6.53 -8.95
C CYS A 35 5.58 -7.79 -9.57
N LYS A 36 6.87 -8.09 -9.35
CA LYS A 36 7.48 -9.31 -9.90
C LYS A 36 6.80 -10.61 -9.43
N ARG A 37 6.35 -10.65 -8.17
CA ARG A 37 5.78 -11.88 -7.55
C ARG A 37 4.48 -11.63 -6.78
N GLY A 38 3.97 -10.40 -6.77
CA GLY A 38 2.77 -10.03 -6.02
C GLY A 38 2.88 -10.14 -4.50
N LYS A 39 4.10 -10.10 -3.92
CA LYS A 39 4.33 -10.33 -2.49
C LYS A 39 4.66 -9.03 -1.73
N HIS A 40 5.87 -8.52 -1.90
CA HIS A 40 6.41 -7.42 -1.09
C HIS A 40 5.79 -6.07 -1.45
N ARG A 41 6.16 -5.49 -2.59
CA ARG A 41 5.63 -4.19 -3.06
C ARG A 41 4.11 -4.17 -3.18
N THR A 42 3.54 -5.21 -3.79
CA THR A 42 2.09 -5.36 -3.89
C THR A 42 1.44 -5.47 -2.51
N GLY A 43 2.01 -6.27 -1.61
CA GLY A 43 1.51 -6.42 -0.25
C GLY A 43 1.56 -5.12 0.55
N CYS A 44 2.60 -4.29 0.39
CA CYS A 44 2.65 -2.99 1.05
C CYS A 44 1.59 -2.03 0.51
N VAL A 45 1.39 -1.95 -0.81
CA VAL A 45 0.32 -1.12 -1.40
C VAL A 45 -1.05 -1.56 -0.89
N VAL A 46 -1.34 -2.87 -0.98
CA VAL A 46 -2.62 -3.43 -0.52
C VAL A 46 -2.78 -3.27 0.99
N GLY A 47 -1.73 -3.48 1.77
CA GLY A 47 -1.74 -3.29 3.21
C GLY A 47 -2.10 -1.85 3.61
N CYS A 48 -1.47 -0.86 2.97
CA CYS A 48 -1.80 0.54 3.18
C CYS A 48 -3.23 0.88 2.70
N LEU A 49 -3.70 0.28 1.60
CA LEU A 49 -5.09 0.40 1.18
C LEU A 49 -6.07 -0.14 2.23
N ARG A 50 -5.79 -1.31 2.84
CA ARG A 50 -6.63 -1.86 3.91
C ARG A 50 -6.64 -0.98 5.16
N ARG A 51 -5.51 -0.37 5.50
CA ARG A 51 -5.43 0.63 6.58
C ARG A 51 -6.35 1.83 6.30
N LEU A 52 -6.40 2.31 5.05
CA LEU A 52 -7.35 3.36 4.64
C LEU A 52 -8.81 2.90 4.71
N GLN A 53 -9.07 1.63 4.38
CA GLN A 53 -10.38 0.98 4.54
C GLN A 53 -10.74 0.66 6.00
N LYS A 54 -9.93 1.12 6.97
CA LYS A 54 -10.14 0.95 8.42
C LYS A 54 -10.16 -0.51 8.88
N TRP A 55 -9.46 -1.40 8.19
CA TRP A 55 -9.22 -2.75 8.70
C TRP A 55 -8.33 -2.69 9.94
N CYS A 56 -8.52 -3.60 10.90
CA CYS A 56 -7.63 -3.70 12.05
C CYS A 56 -6.25 -4.22 11.60
N LEU A 57 -5.19 -3.76 12.27
CA LEU A 57 -3.81 -4.07 11.86
C LEU A 57 -3.57 -5.58 11.76
N THR A 58 -4.10 -6.36 12.71
CA THR A 58 -3.98 -7.83 12.71
C THR A 58 -4.50 -8.46 11.41
N SER A 59 -5.69 -8.04 10.93
CA SER A 59 -6.25 -8.56 9.68
C SER A 59 -5.45 -8.13 8.45
N VAL A 60 -4.87 -6.93 8.49
CA VAL A 60 -4.00 -6.43 7.41
C VAL A 60 -2.72 -7.27 7.33
N LEU A 61 -2.08 -7.51 8.47
CA LEU A 61 -0.85 -8.30 8.52
C LEU A 61 -1.10 -9.77 8.20
N ASP A 62 -2.25 -10.34 8.60
CA ASP A 62 -2.67 -11.69 8.22
C ASP A 62 -2.84 -11.82 6.70
N GLU A 63 -3.53 -10.87 6.05
CA GLU A 63 -3.65 -10.83 4.58
C GLU A 63 -2.27 -10.78 3.91
N TYR A 64 -1.40 -9.88 4.37
CA TYR A 64 -0.03 -9.77 3.85
C TYR A 64 0.74 -11.09 3.98
N GLN A 65 0.72 -11.71 5.17
CA GLN A 65 1.43 -12.95 5.44
C GLN A 65 0.91 -14.10 4.58
N ARG A 66 -0.41 -14.18 4.38
CA ARG A 66 -1.05 -15.20 3.54
C ARG A 66 -0.53 -15.16 2.10
N PHE A 67 -0.36 -13.97 1.51
CA PHE A 67 0.16 -13.83 0.14
C PHE A 67 1.68 -13.95 0.05
N ALA A 68 2.41 -13.41 1.03
CA ALA A 68 3.87 -13.48 1.06
C ALA A 68 4.37 -14.91 1.38
N ALA A 69 3.61 -15.65 2.19
CA ALA A 69 3.92 -17.00 2.69
C ALA A 69 5.32 -17.07 3.31
N ALA A 70 6.10 -18.11 3.00
CA ALA A 70 7.48 -18.30 3.47
C ALA A 70 8.47 -17.17 3.09
N LYS A 71 8.02 -16.12 2.38
CA LYS A 71 8.83 -14.96 1.99
C LYS A 71 8.29 -13.65 2.57
N ALA A 72 7.45 -13.73 3.61
CA ALA A 72 7.02 -12.57 4.38
C ALA A 72 8.25 -11.86 4.99
N ARG A 73 8.26 -10.53 4.91
CA ARG A 73 9.31 -9.70 5.48
C ARG A 73 8.78 -8.92 6.66
N MET A 74 9.60 -8.80 7.70
CA MET A 74 9.27 -7.96 8.86
C MET A 74 9.33 -6.48 8.52
N CYS A 75 10.22 -6.05 7.61
CA CYS A 75 10.30 -4.65 7.18
C CYS A 75 9.01 -4.19 6.49
N ASP A 76 8.45 -4.98 5.59
CA ASP A 76 7.18 -4.69 4.92
C ASP A 76 6.01 -4.54 5.92
N GLN A 77 5.94 -5.43 6.92
CA GLN A 77 4.89 -5.37 7.96
C GLN A 77 5.02 -4.12 8.83
N ARG A 78 6.25 -3.80 9.26
CA ARG A 78 6.55 -2.57 10.00
C ARG A 78 6.23 -1.33 9.18
N PHE A 79 6.53 -1.34 7.88
CA PHE A 79 6.17 -0.24 6.98
C PHE A 79 4.66 -0.05 6.94
N VAL A 80 3.88 -1.12 6.73
CA VAL A 80 2.41 -1.04 6.72
C VAL A 80 1.86 -0.57 8.07
N GLU A 81 2.50 -0.96 9.18
CA GLU A 81 2.17 -0.51 10.53
C GLU A 81 2.41 1.01 10.71
N SER A 82 3.57 1.50 10.30
CA SER A 82 4.01 2.90 10.51
C SER A 82 3.52 3.88 9.45
N PHE A 83 2.95 3.42 8.34
CA PHE A 83 2.52 4.28 7.24
C PHE A 83 1.45 5.29 7.68
N ASP A 84 1.75 6.59 7.54
CA ASP A 84 0.78 7.65 7.85
C ASP A 84 -0.29 7.76 6.75
N ILE A 85 -1.47 7.22 7.06
CA ILE A 85 -2.66 7.28 6.23
C ILE A 85 -3.39 8.62 6.30
N SER A 86 -3.09 9.49 7.27
CA SER A 86 -3.87 10.71 7.52
C SER A 86 -3.74 11.72 6.38
N SER A 87 -2.55 11.80 5.80
CA SER A 87 -2.20 12.61 4.63
C SER A 87 -2.96 12.20 3.35
N LEU A 88 -3.58 11.02 3.30
CA LEU A 88 -4.39 10.57 2.16
C LEU A 88 -5.91 10.73 2.37
N LYS A 89 -6.37 11.01 3.61
CA LYS A 89 -7.81 11.12 3.93
C LYS A 89 -8.51 12.25 3.17
N HIS A 90 -7.79 13.33 2.85
CA HIS A 90 -8.32 14.48 2.11
C HIS A 90 -8.54 14.22 0.61
N LEU A 91 -7.96 13.16 0.06
CA LEU A 91 -8.11 12.79 -1.35
C LEU A 91 -9.51 12.21 -1.64
N SER A 92 -10.13 11.57 -0.65
CA SER A 92 -11.46 10.98 -0.77
C SER A 92 -12.58 12.00 -1.02
N ALA A 93 -12.37 13.29 -0.72
CA ALA A 93 -13.39 14.33 -0.85
C ALA A 93 -13.19 15.25 -2.07
N SER A 94 -11.96 15.37 -2.58
CA SER A 94 -11.60 16.42 -3.56
C SER A 94 -11.61 15.96 -5.01
N HIS A 95 -11.43 14.65 -5.30
CA HIS A 95 -11.45 14.15 -6.68
C HIS A 95 -12.85 13.77 -7.19
N LEU A 96 -13.85 13.65 -6.31
CA LEU A 96 -15.23 13.34 -6.69
C LEU A 96 -16.03 14.55 -7.22
N LYS A 97 -15.47 15.77 -7.19
CA LYS A 97 -16.16 17.02 -7.59
C LYS A 97 -15.56 17.75 -8.78
N ARG A 98 -14.81 17.08 -9.67
CA ARG A 98 -14.22 17.75 -10.86
C ARG A 98 -14.71 17.28 -12.23
N SER A 99 -15.88 16.65 -12.27
CA SER A 99 -16.66 16.47 -13.50
C SER A 99 -18.04 17.09 -13.38
N SER A 100 -18.07 18.41 -13.22
CA SER A 100 -19.18 19.23 -13.71
C SER A 100 -18.61 20.61 -13.96
N VAL A 101 -18.32 20.87 -15.22
CA VAL A 101 -18.28 22.15 -15.97
C VAL A 101 -17.23 21.99 -17.08
N ALA A 102 -17.70 21.54 -18.24
CA ALA A 102 -17.39 22.04 -19.59
C ALA A 102 -18.23 21.24 -20.58
#